data_AF-A0A6A4WAC6-F1
#
_entry.id   AF-A0A6A4WAC6-F1
#
_cell.length_a   1.000
_cell.length_b   1.000
_cell.length_c   1.000
_cell.angle_alpha   90.00
_cell.angle_beta   90.00
_cell.angle_gamma   90.00
#
_symmetry.space_group_name_H-M   'P 1'
#
loop_
_entity.id
_entity.type
_entity.pdbx_description
1 polymer ?
#
loop_
_entity_poly.entity_id
_entity_poly.type
_entity_poly.pdbx_seq_one_letter_code
_entity_poly.pdbx_strand_id
1 'polypeptide(L)'
;MKKDSTEDLAITRSLVKMIAENYKSLSLVESESFRQFIHELNPRCPVPGRRFVRQQLLSLAEGKKAALKKSLLLLPKDTTVCLTMDLWSSRKLIAFLGMTVHFVALEPEAKLESQLLAFK
;
A
#
# COMPACT_ATOMS: atom_id res chain seq x y z
N MET A 1 -6.98 34.75 2.87
CA MET A 1 -5.60 34.34 2.54
C MET A 1 -5.63 32.91 2.05
N LYS A 2 -5.35 32.66 0.77
CA LYS A 2 -5.30 31.33 0.15
C LYS A 2 -3.96 30.67 0.51
N LYS A 3 -3.92 29.71 1.44
CA LYS A 3 -2.72 28.89 1.71
C LYS A 3 -2.97 27.37 1.75
N ASP A 4 -4.20 26.88 1.56
CA ASP A 4 -4.56 25.54 2.06
C ASP A 4 -4.49 24.33 1.10
N SER A 5 -4.18 24.47 -0.20
CA SER A 5 -4.27 23.30 -1.09
C SER A 5 -3.15 22.26 -0.94
N THR A 6 -1.96 22.69 -0.49
CA THR A 6 -0.76 21.84 -0.46
C THR A 6 -0.59 21.12 0.88
N GLU A 7 -0.98 21.77 1.98
CA GLU A 7 -0.90 21.23 3.34
C GLU A 7 -1.94 20.13 3.56
N ASP A 8 -3.20 20.35 3.13
CA ASP A 8 -4.28 19.34 3.17
C ASP A 8 -3.91 18.07 2.39
N LEU A 9 -3.20 18.24 1.28
CA LEU A 9 -2.75 17.13 0.44
C LEU A 9 -1.63 16.31 1.13
N ALA A 10 -0.74 16.98 1.87
CA ALA A 10 0.31 16.31 2.64
C ALA A 10 -0.29 15.50 3.80
N ILE A 11 -1.24 16.07 4.54
CA ILE A 11 -1.94 15.38 5.64
C ILE A 11 -2.66 14.15 5.09
N THR A 12 -3.37 14.29 3.98
CA THR A 12 -4.10 13.15 3.39
C THR A 12 -3.15 12.03 2.94
N ARG A 13 -1.99 12.37 2.37
CA ARG A 13 -0.96 11.37 2.02
C ARG A 13 -0.44 10.64 3.26
N SER A 14 -0.17 11.36 4.34
CA SER A 14 0.27 10.78 5.62
C SER A 14 -0.80 9.86 6.21
N LEU A 15 -2.07 10.23 6.13
CA LEU A 15 -3.20 9.39 6.57
C LEU A 15 -3.30 8.09 5.78
N VAL A 16 -3.22 8.18 4.44
CA VAL A 16 -3.25 6.99 3.57
C VAL A 16 -2.06 6.07 3.86
N LYS A 17 -0.87 6.64 4.06
CA LYS A 17 0.35 5.90 4.43
C LYS A 17 0.19 5.21 5.78
N MET A 18 -0.31 5.92 6.80
CA MET A 18 -0.59 5.37 8.12
C MET A 18 -1.57 4.19 8.03
N ILE A 19 -2.64 4.32 7.25
CA ILE A 19 -3.61 3.24 7.05
C ILE A 19 -2.94 2.02 6.42
N ALA A 20 -2.11 2.22 5.39
CA ALA A 20 -1.42 1.14 4.69
C ALA A 20 -0.39 0.42 5.56
N GLU A 21 0.49 1.18 6.23
CA GLU A 21 1.61 0.62 7.02
C GLU A 21 1.15 -0.05 8.31
N ASN A 22 0.01 0.38 8.86
CA ASN A 22 -0.55 -0.18 10.10
C ASN A 22 -1.74 -1.12 9.86
N TYR A 23 -1.97 -1.53 8.61
CA TYR A 23 -3.06 -2.44 8.21
C TYR A 23 -4.43 -2.04 8.77
N LYS A 24 -4.71 -0.74 8.84
CA LYS A 24 -5.97 -0.24 9.40
C LYS A 24 -7.10 -0.36 8.39
N SER A 25 -8.32 -0.55 8.90
CA SER A 25 -9.52 -0.49 8.08
C SER A 25 -9.71 0.91 7.50
N LEU A 26 -10.21 0.99 6.27
CA LEU A 26 -10.64 2.25 5.66
C LEU A 26 -11.81 2.89 6.42
N SER A 27 -12.53 2.15 7.27
CA SER A 27 -13.56 2.71 8.16
C SER A 27 -13.00 3.61 9.25
N LEU A 28 -11.68 3.63 9.47
CA LEU A 28 -11.04 4.52 10.45
C LEU A 28 -11.42 5.99 10.22
N VAL A 29 -11.46 6.43 8.96
CA VAL A 29 -11.79 7.82 8.61
C VAL A 29 -13.29 8.13 8.74
N GLU A 30 -14.11 7.11 8.97
CA GLU A 30 -15.54 7.24 9.25
C GLU A 30 -15.85 7.22 10.75
N SER A 31 -14.89 6.84 11.60
CA SER A 31 -15.06 6.81 13.06
C SER A 31 -15.25 8.21 13.65
N GLU A 32 -16.28 8.38 14.47
CA GLU A 32 -16.56 9.63 15.19
C GLU A 32 -15.40 10.03 16.10
N SER A 33 -14.85 9.08 16.87
CA SER A 33 -13.73 9.34 17.78
C SER A 33 -12.46 9.76 17.03
N PHE A 34 -12.20 9.18 15.86
CA PHE A 34 -11.07 9.59 15.02
C PHE A 34 -11.29 10.99 14.44
N ARG A 35 -12.51 11.30 13.98
CA ARG A 35 -12.85 12.64 13.48
C ARG A 35 -12.74 13.70 14.56
N GLN A 36 -13.21 13.40 15.77
CA GLN A 36 -13.07 14.30 16.92
C GLN A 36 -11.60 14.54 17.24
N PHE A 37 -10.77 13.48 17.28
CA PHE A 37 -9.34 13.61 17.51
C PHE A 37 -8.65 14.51 16.47
N ILE A 38 -8.93 14.33 15.18
CA ILE A 38 -8.37 15.20 14.13
C ILE A 38 -8.88 16.64 14.27
N HIS A 39 -10.15 16.83 14.61
CA HIS A 39 -10.72 18.15 14.84
C HIS A 39 -10.07 18.87 16.02
N GLU A 40 -9.79 18.17 17.12
CA GLU A 40 -9.06 18.71 18.28
C GLU A 40 -7.62 19.09 17.93
N LEU A 41 -6.95 18.33 17.04
CA LEU A 41 -5.61 18.67 16.55
C LEU A 41 -5.62 19.87 15.61
N ASN A 42 -6.55 19.92 14.66
CA ASN A 42 -6.70 21.02 13.71
C ASN A 42 -8.15 21.10 13.18
N PRO A 43 -8.97 22.03 13.70
CA PRO A 43 -10.37 22.18 13.30
C PRO A 43 -10.57 22.51 11.80
N ARG A 44 -9.53 23.04 11.14
CA ARG A 44 -9.59 23.41 9.72
C ARG A 44 -9.27 22.24 8.79
N CYS A 45 -8.73 21.14 9.31
CA CYS A 45 -8.33 19.98 8.52
C CYS A 45 -9.54 19.10 8.20
N PRO A 46 -10.02 19.03 6.95
CA PRO A 46 -11.11 18.14 6.60
C PRO A 46 -10.63 16.68 6.64
N VAL A 47 -11.35 15.80 7.35
CA VAL A 47 -11.08 14.35 7.27
C VAL A 47 -11.60 13.82 5.94
N PRO A 48 -10.74 13.27 5.07
CA PRO A 48 -11.15 12.79 3.76
C PRO A 48 -12.13 11.62 3.86
N GLY A 49 -13.08 11.55 2.93
CA GLY A 49 -14.04 10.45 2.87
C GLY A 49 -13.37 9.12 2.49
N ARG A 50 -13.96 8.01 2.95
CA ARG A 50 -13.46 6.64 2.69
C ARG A 50 -13.19 6.35 1.22
N ARG A 51 -14.06 6.82 0.31
CA ARG A 51 -13.90 6.63 -1.15
C ARG A 51 -12.62 7.31 -1.66
N PHE A 52 -12.34 8.52 -1.19
CA PHE A 52 -11.14 9.27 -1.57
C PHE A 52 -9.88 8.56 -1.06
N VAL A 53 -9.86 8.17 0.22
CA VAL A 53 -8.75 7.41 0.83
C VAL A 53 -8.51 6.10 0.08
N ARG A 54 -9.56 5.36 -0.28
CA ARG A 54 -9.44 4.15 -1.10
C ARG A 54 -8.77 4.43 -2.45
N GLN A 55 -9.18 5.49 -3.15
CA GLN A 55 -8.60 5.85 -4.45
C GLN A 55 -7.12 6.20 -4.32
N GLN A 56 -6.75 6.96 -3.29
CA GLN A 56 -5.35 7.30 -3.01
C GLN A 56 -4.53 6.05 -2.65
N LEU A 57 -5.10 5.12 -1.87
CA LEU A 57 -4.44 3.86 -1.53
C LEU A 57 -4.20 3.00 -2.76
N LEU A 58 -5.19 2.89 -3.66
CA LEU A 58 -5.04 2.16 -4.93
C LEU A 58 -3.98 2.80 -5.83
N SER A 59 -3.96 4.14 -5.93
CA SER A 59 -2.92 4.85 -6.67
C SER A 59 -1.53 4.61 -6.10
N LEU A 60 -1.40 4.55 -4.77
CA LEU A 60 -0.14 4.23 -4.10
C LEU A 60 0.29 2.79 -4.37
N ALA A 61 -0.66 1.84 -4.35
CA ALA A 61 -0.40 0.44 -4.67
C ALA A 61 0.07 0.25 -6.12
N GLU A 62 -0.57 0.92 -7.09
CA GLU A 62 -0.14 0.88 -8.50
C GLU A 62 1.26 1.48 -8.68
N GLY A 63 1.56 2.60 -8.01
CA GLY A 63 2.91 3.17 -8.00
C GLY A 63 3.96 2.20 -7.43
N LYS A 64 3.64 1.52 -6.33
CA LYS A 64 4.52 0.49 -5.73
C LYS A 64 4.72 -0.70 -6.67
N LYS A 65 3.66 -1.17 -7.34
CA LYS A 65 3.71 -2.25 -8.33
C LYS A 65 4.57 -1.88 -9.54
N ALA A 66 4.44 -0.66 -10.05
CA ALA A 66 5.29 -0.16 -11.14
C ALA A 66 6.76 -0.09 -10.74
N ALA A 67 7.06 0.39 -9.54
CA ALA A 67 8.41 0.41 -8.99
C ALA A 67 8.99 -1.00 -8.82
N LEU A 68 8.19 -1.94 -8.31
CA LEU A 68 8.54 -3.35 -8.19
C LEU A 68 8.90 -3.98 -9.54
N LYS A 69 8.05 -3.77 -10.54
CA LYS A 69 8.30 -4.26 -11.91
C LYS A 69 9.62 -3.70 -12.44
N LYS A 70 9.87 -2.39 -12.23
CA LYS A 70 11.13 -1.76 -12.64
C LYS A 70 12.33 -2.37 -11.92
N SER A 71 12.25 -2.60 -10.61
CA SER A 71 13.36 -3.21 -9.85
C SER A 71 13.66 -4.63 -10.31
N LEU A 72 12.63 -5.44 -10.60
CA LEU A 72 12.80 -6.80 -11.10
C LEU A 72 13.44 -6.84 -12.50
N LEU A 73 13.10 -5.87 -13.37
CA LEU A 73 13.72 -5.75 -14.70
C LEU A 73 15.18 -5.28 -14.67
N LEU A 74 15.61 -4.69 -13.55
CA LEU A 74 16.99 -4.25 -13.34
C LEU A 74 17.86 -5.32 -12.67
N LEU A 75 17.30 -6.48 -12.32
CA LEU A 75 18.09 -7.59 -11.80
C LEU A 75 19.15 -8.04 -12.81
N PRO A 76 20.35 -8.43 -12.35
CA PRO A 76 21.36 -9.05 -13.21
C PRO A 76 20.80 -10.24 -14.00
N LYS A 77 21.26 -10.42 -15.24
CA LYS A 77 20.72 -11.47 -16.14
C LYS A 77 20.93 -12.89 -15.63
N ASP A 78 21.95 -13.08 -14.81
CA ASP A 78 22.33 -14.32 -14.13
C ASP A 78 21.58 -14.53 -12.80
N THR A 79 20.70 -13.60 -12.41
CA THR A 79 19.87 -13.75 -11.21
C THR A 79 18.93 -14.94 -11.37
N THR A 80 19.11 -15.93 -10.51
CA THR A 80 18.15 -17.03 -10.38
C THR A 80 16.95 -16.58 -9.57
N VAL A 81 15.74 -16.81 -10.11
CA VAL A 81 14.48 -16.49 -9.46
C VAL A 81 13.66 -17.77 -9.24
N CYS A 82 12.89 -17.79 -8.16
CA CYS A 82 11.92 -18.84 -7.85
C CYS A 82 10.53 -18.21 -7.70
N LEU A 83 9.49 -18.90 -8.19
CA LEU A 83 8.11 -18.48 -8.05
C LEU A 83 7.37 -19.44 -7.13
N THR A 84 6.69 -18.91 -6.12
CA THR A 84 5.71 -19.66 -5.33
C THR A 84 4.32 -19.21 -5.74
N MET A 85 3.44 -20.18 -5.97
CA MET A 85 2.03 -19.96 -6.23
C MET A 85 1.23 -20.63 -5.13
N ASP A 86 0.42 -19.86 -4.43
CA ASP A 86 -0.50 -20.34 -3.40
C ASP A 86 -1.93 -20.20 -3.92
N LEU A 87 -2.68 -21.31 -3.91
CA LEU A 87 -4.05 -21.38 -4.36
C LEU A 87 -4.92 -21.87 -3.21
N TRP A 88 -5.93 -21.08 -2.88
CA TRP A 88 -6.92 -21.46 -1.87
C TRP A 88 -8.31 -21.01 -2.29
N SER A 89 -9.34 -21.59 -1.69
CA SER A 89 -10.73 -21.16 -1.86
C SER A 89 -11.28 -20.68 -0.52
N SER A 90 -12.05 -19.60 -0.52
CA SER A 90 -12.81 -19.20 0.67
C SER A 90 -13.97 -20.17 0.94
N ARG A 91 -14.53 -20.04 2.15
CA ARG A 91 -15.82 -20.66 2.52
C ARG A 91 -16.98 -20.28 1.59
N LYS A 92 -16.85 -19.21 0.80
CA LYS A 92 -17.83 -18.77 -0.20
C LYS A 92 -17.53 -19.30 -1.61
N LEU A 93 -16.63 -20.28 -1.74
CA LEU A 93 -16.19 -20.86 -3.03
C LEU A 93 -15.55 -19.86 -3.99
N ILE A 94 -15.05 -18.74 -3.46
CA ILE A 94 -14.23 -17.80 -4.23
C ILE A 94 -12.80 -18.32 -4.18
N ALA A 95 -12.25 -18.66 -5.34
CA ALA A 95 -10.86 -19.05 -5.51
C ALA A 95 -9.94 -17.83 -5.48
N PHE A 96 -8.78 -17.98 -4.86
CA PHE A 96 -7.72 -17.00 -4.78
C PHE A 96 -6.41 -17.59 -5.30
N LEU A 97 -5.60 -16.72 -5.90
CA LEU A 97 -4.24 -17.02 -6.36
C LEU A 97 -3.28 -15.95 -5.86
N GLY A 98 -2.38 -16.33 -4.97
CA GLY A 98 -1.20 -15.55 -4.60
C GLY A 98 0.02 -16.04 -5.39
N MET A 99 0.80 -15.12 -5.95
CA MET A 99 2.07 -15.44 -6.60
C MET A 99 3.18 -14.54 -6.07
N THR A 100 4.24 -15.13 -5.55
CA THR A 100 5.39 -14.44 -4.97
C THR A 100 6.67 -14.85 -5.70
N VAL A 101 7.52 -13.88 -6.02
CA VAL A 101 8.87 -14.14 -6.54
C VAL A 101 9.89 -14.07 -5.42
N HIS A 102 10.85 -14.97 -5.46
CA HIS A 102 11.95 -15.09 -4.52
C HIS A 102 13.28 -15.04 -5.29
N PHE A 103 14.23 -14.25 -4.81
CA PHE A 103 15.57 -14.17 -5.37
C PHE A 103 16.57 -13.72 -4.31
N VAL A 104 17.86 -13.99 -4.52
CA VAL A 104 18.92 -13.51 -3.63
C VAL A 104 19.44 -12.18 -4.16
N ALA A 105 19.28 -11.10 -3.39
CA ALA A 105 19.95 -9.83 -3.64
C ALA A 105 21.37 -9.90 -3.08
N LEU A 106 22.38 -9.48 -3.85
CA LEU A 106 23.80 -9.66 -3.51
C LEU A 106 24.45 -8.45 -2.83
N GLU A 107 23.77 -7.30 -2.73
CA GLU A 107 24.32 -6.07 -2.13
C GLU A 107 23.41 -5.48 -1.05
N PRO A 108 23.95 -5.00 0.08
CA PRO A 108 25.36 -5.08 0.53
C PRO A 108 25.75 -6.46 1.09
N GLU A 109 24.77 -7.31 1.38
CA GLU A 109 24.94 -8.69 1.86
C GLU A 109 23.93 -9.58 1.13
N ALA A 110 24.26 -10.87 0.99
CA ALA A 110 23.36 -11.84 0.39
C ALA A 110 22.07 -11.96 1.21
N LYS A 111 20.95 -11.50 0.64
CA LYS A 111 19.66 -11.49 1.31
C LYS A 111 18.58 -12.10 0.42
N LEU A 112 17.80 -13.00 0.99
CA LEU A 112 16.59 -13.51 0.33
C LEU A 112 15.53 -12.41 0.29
N GLU A 113 15.20 -11.96 -0.90
CA GLU A 113 14.09 -11.04 -1.16
C GLU A 113 12.88 -11.82 -1.64
N SER A 114 11.70 -11.44 -1.15
CA SER A 114 10.42 -12.05 -1.50
C SER A 114 9.40 -10.97 -1.81
N GLN A 115 8.83 -10.99 -3.01
CA GLN A 115 7.96 -9.93 -3.49
C GLN A 115 6.67 -10.50 -4.10
N LEU A 116 5.52 -10.03 -3.62
CA LEU A 116 4.21 -10.42 -4.16
C LEU A 116 4.03 -9.81 -5.56
N LEU A 117 3.86 -10.67 -6.56
CA LEU A 117 3.64 -10.28 -7.96
C LEU A 117 2.17 -10.13 -8.31
N ALA A 118 1.34 -11.04 -7.78
CA ALA A 118 -0.08 -11.05 -8.05
C ALA A 118 -0.87 -11.61 -6.86
N PHE A 119 -2.05 -11.05 -6.66
CA PHE A 119 -3.09 -11.57 -5.78
C PHE A 119 -4.41 -11.38 -6.52
N LYS A 120 -5.10 -12.48 -6.84
CA LYS A 120 -6.39 -12.48 -7.51
C LYS A 120 -7.40 -13.28 -6.74
#